data_AF-A0A0R3MPR5-F1
#
_entry.id   AF-A0A0R3MPR5-F1
#
_cell.length_a   1.000
_cell.length_b   1.000
_cell.length_c   1.000
_cell.angle_alpha   90.00
_cell.angle_beta   90.00
_cell.angle_gamma   90.00
#
_symmetry.space_group_name_H-M   'P 1'
#
loop_
_entity.id
_entity.type
_entity.pdbx_description
1 polymer ?
#
loop_
_entity_poly.entity_id
_entity_poly.type
_entity_poly.pdbx_seq_one_letter_code
_entity_poly.pdbx_strand_id
1 'polypeptide(L)'
;MPQFVLNDVPAPRSYDALSDFAKGYVEAMFFTNGDIGEENDEHRLNRLGVARLTRAAIADLAKDCAAFWQANEAHLTAAMELEPGSEGFRYGRNELNDERLGNLFWFARQGHGVGFTDDGHAACLEALQNAARAFGEAYCETWRGWIYHR
;
A
#
# COMPACT_ATOMS: atom_id res chain seq x y z
N MET A 1 31.91 -16.94 -21.76
CA MET A 1 31.75 -16.30 -20.43
C MET A 1 30.30 -15.84 -20.34
N PRO A 2 29.51 -16.27 -19.34
CA PRO A 2 28.16 -15.75 -19.16
C PRO A 2 28.20 -14.27 -18.78
N GLN A 3 27.28 -13.49 -19.37
CA GLN A 3 27.19 -12.04 -19.23
C GLN A 3 26.72 -11.68 -17.80
N PHE A 4 27.44 -10.74 -17.16
CA PHE A 4 27.01 -10.13 -15.90
C PHE A 4 25.82 -9.20 -16.20
N VAL A 5 24.62 -9.63 -15.81
CA VAL A 5 23.39 -8.84 -15.95
C VAL A 5 23.18 -8.05 -14.67
N LEU A 6 23.33 -6.73 -14.75
CA LEU A 6 23.10 -5.83 -13.63
C LEU A 6 21.61 -5.42 -13.63
N ASN A 7 20.80 -6.12 -12.84
CA ASN A 7 19.42 -5.77 -12.43
C ASN A 7 18.53 -5.17 -13.54
N ASP A 8 17.74 -6.02 -14.21
CA ASP A 8 16.97 -5.66 -15.42
C ASP A 8 15.84 -4.63 -15.24
N VAL A 9 15.61 -4.09 -14.04
CA VAL A 9 14.81 -2.87 -13.85
C VAL A 9 15.37 -2.09 -12.65
N PRO A 10 15.69 -0.79 -12.77
CA PRO A 10 16.09 -0.02 -11.60
C PRO A 10 14.87 0.15 -10.68
N ALA A 11 14.94 -0.42 -9.48
CA ALA A 11 13.98 -0.12 -8.41
C ALA A 11 13.90 1.40 -8.19
N PRO A 12 12.71 1.96 -7.89
CA PRO A 12 12.56 3.38 -7.60
C PRO A 12 13.51 3.77 -6.45
N ARG A 13 14.22 4.88 -6.63
CA ARG A 13 15.25 5.34 -5.68
C ARG A 13 14.74 6.40 -4.72
N SER A 14 13.52 6.89 -4.93
CA SER A 14 12.83 7.92 -4.15
C SER A 14 11.33 7.62 -4.11
N TYR A 15 10.66 8.14 -3.07
CA TYR A 15 9.22 8.09 -2.92
C TYR A 15 8.48 8.68 -4.14
N ASP A 16 8.98 9.78 -4.71
CA ASP A 16 8.35 10.46 -5.84
C ASP A 16 8.28 9.60 -7.12
N ALA A 17 9.11 8.56 -7.21
CA ALA A 17 9.13 7.62 -8.34
C ALA A 17 8.20 6.42 -8.15
N LEU A 18 7.50 6.32 -7.01
CA LEU A 18 6.49 5.28 -6.79
C LEU A 18 5.24 5.55 -7.64
N SER A 19 4.52 4.49 -8.00
CA SER A 19 3.18 4.62 -8.57
C SER A 19 2.21 5.22 -7.56
N ASP A 20 1.10 5.79 -8.03
CA ASP A 20 0.10 6.41 -7.15
C ASP A 20 -0.54 5.38 -6.20
N PHE A 21 -0.72 4.14 -6.67
CA PHE A 21 -1.10 3.02 -5.79
C PHE A 21 -0.09 2.80 -4.65
N ALA A 22 1.22 2.80 -4.96
CA ALA A 22 2.25 2.62 -3.93
C ALA A 22 2.37 3.84 -3.02
N LYS A 23 2.08 5.05 -3.50
CA LYS A 23 2.01 6.25 -2.65
C LYS A 23 0.85 6.18 -1.67
N GLY A 24 -0.34 5.77 -2.11
CA GLY A 24 -1.49 5.52 -1.23
C GLY A 24 -1.18 4.44 -0.19
N TYR A 25 -0.54 3.34 -0.59
CA TYR A 25 -0.07 2.33 0.37
C TYR A 25 0.84 2.93 1.46
N VAL A 26 1.81 3.76 1.07
CA VAL A 26 2.72 4.43 2.01
C VAL A 26 1.99 5.44 2.90
N GLU A 27 1.02 6.17 2.37
CA GLU A 27 0.18 7.09 3.16
C GLU A 27 -0.57 6.33 4.28
N ALA A 28 -1.27 5.25 3.93
CA ALA A 28 -1.95 4.41 4.92
C ALA A 28 -0.97 3.81 5.94
N MET A 29 0.21 3.37 5.51
CA MET A 29 1.28 2.88 6.39
C MET A 29 1.71 3.93 7.42
N PHE A 30 1.93 5.17 7.00
CA PHE A 30 2.25 6.28 7.90
C PHE A 30 1.07 6.61 8.83
N PHE A 31 -0.15 6.60 8.31
CA PHE A 31 -1.34 6.83 9.13
C PHE A 31 -1.49 5.82 10.27
N THR A 32 -1.36 4.51 10.00
CA THR A 32 -1.63 3.48 11.03
C THR A 32 -0.44 3.19 11.92
N ASN A 33 0.79 3.22 11.39
CA ASN A 33 1.99 2.88 12.15
C ASN A 33 2.73 4.12 12.68
N GLY A 34 2.43 5.31 12.17
CA GLY A 34 3.11 6.55 12.56
C GLY A 34 2.52 7.26 13.76
N ASP A 35 1.38 6.81 14.29
CA ASP A 35 0.69 7.44 15.43
C ASP A 35 0.65 6.59 16.71
N ILE A 36 1.30 5.42 16.70
CA ILE A 36 1.52 4.60 17.90
C ILE A 36 2.79 5.08 18.63
N GLY A 37 2.65 5.54 19.88
CA GLY A 37 3.75 6.02 20.73
C GLY A 37 3.38 7.26 21.57
N GLU A 38 4.31 7.87 22.29
CA GLU A 38 4.09 9.17 22.96
C GLU A 38 4.19 10.32 21.96
N GLU A 39 3.43 11.41 22.14
CA GLU A 39 3.36 12.54 21.20
C GLU A 39 4.73 13.19 20.89
N ASN A 40 5.68 13.05 21.82
CA ASN A 40 7.04 13.58 21.70
C ASN A 40 8.07 12.58 21.14
N ASP A 41 7.66 11.39 20.71
CA ASP A 41 8.57 10.38 20.16
C ASP A 41 9.16 10.84 18.81
N GLU A 42 10.46 11.07 18.80
CA GLU A 42 11.24 11.50 17.64
C GLU A 42 11.37 10.41 16.54
N HIS A 43 10.99 9.17 16.86
CA HIS A 43 11.04 8.02 15.96
C HIS A 43 9.70 7.68 15.33
N ARG A 44 8.63 8.46 15.59
CA ARG A 44 7.34 8.34 14.89
C ARG A 44 7.52 8.52 13.38
N LEU A 45 6.95 7.61 12.59
CA LEU A 45 7.02 7.69 11.12
C LEU A 45 6.53 9.04 10.60
N ASN A 46 5.39 9.53 11.10
CA ASN A 46 4.79 10.79 10.67
C ASN A 46 5.70 12.01 10.91
N ARG A 47 6.57 11.96 11.92
CA ARG A 47 7.55 13.03 12.20
C ARG A 47 8.78 12.93 11.31
N LEU A 48 9.22 11.71 11.00
CA LEU A 48 10.36 11.47 10.11
C LEU A 48 10.03 11.81 8.66
N GLY A 49 8.83 11.45 8.20
CA GLY A 49 8.36 11.67 6.84
C GLY A 49 8.95 10.69 5.82
N VAL A 50 8.37 10.68 4.61
CA VAL A 50 8.75 9.77 3.52
C VAL A 50 10.20 9.94 3.06
N ALA A 51 10.81 11.12 3.28
CA ALA A 51 12.22 11.38 2.99
C ALA A 51 13.18 10.50 3.81
N ARG A 52 12.69 9.89 4.90
CA ARG A 52 13.46 8.98 5.75
C ARG A 52 13.25 7.51 5.41
N LEU A 53 12.48 7.18 4.37
CA LEU A 53 12.46 5.82 3.83
C LEU A 53 13.83 5.46 3.28
N THR A 54 14.37 4.33 3.71
CA THR A 54 15.60 3.80 3.10
C THR A 54 15.34 3.37 1.65
N ARG A 55 16.40 3.31 0.84
CA ARG A 55 16.29 2.78 -0.53
C ARG A 55 15.77 1.34 -0.57
N ALA A 56 16.14 0.53 0.43
CA ALA A 56 15.64 -0.83 0.56
C ALA A 56 14.12 -0.81 0.82
N ALA A 57 13.65 0.02 1.76
CA ALA A 57 12.22 0.17 2.02
C ALA A 57 11.45 0.60 0.77
N ILE A 58 11.95 1.60 0.01
CA ILE A 58 11.31 2.04 -1.24
C ILE A 58 11.24 0.90 -2.26
N ALA A 59 12.30 0.12 -2.40
CA ALA A 59 12.33 -1.02 -3.32
C ALA A 59 11.35 -2.13 -2.90
N ASP A 60 11.28 -2.45 -1.60
CA ASP A 60 10.38 -3.47 -1.06
C ASP A 60 8.90 -3.04 -1.18
N LEU A 61 8.58 -1.79 -0.84
CA LEU A 61 7.26 -1.18 -1.03
C LEU A 61 6.80 -1.26 -2.49
N ALA A 62 7.67 -0.86 -3.41
CA ALA A 62 7.38 -0.90 -4.84
C ALA A 62 7.16 -2.33 -5.33
N LYS A 63 7.97 -3.28 -4.84
CA LYS A 63 7.88 -4.69 -5.19
C LYS A 63 6.55 -5.30 -4.71
N ASP A 64 6.18 -5.06 -3.45
CA ASP A 64 4.93 -5.57 -2.88
C ASP A 64 3.71 -5.02 -3.64
N CYS A 65 3.69 -3.71 -3.86
CA CYS A 65 2.63 -3.04 -4.60
C CYS A 65 2.53 -3.55 -6.05
N ALA A 66 3.67 -3.69 -6.74
CA ALA A 66 3.69 -4.21 -8.10
C ALA A 66 3.22 -5.67 -8.17
N ALA A 67 3.63 -6.51 -7.22
CA ALA A 67 3.20 -7.91 -7.14
C ALA A 67 1.69 -8.03 -6.89
N PHE A 68 1.15 -7.24 -5.95
CA PHE A 68 -0.28 -7.22 -5.68
C PHE A 68 -1.07 -6.72 -6.89
N TRP A 69 -0.62 -5.64 -7.52
CA TRP A 69 -1.26 -5.07 -8.71
C TRP A 69 -1.30 -6.07 -9.85
N GLN A 70 -0.15 -6.64 -10.23
CA GLN A 70 -0.05 -7.60 -11.33
C GLN A 70 -0.92 -8.85 -11.11
N ALA A 71 -0.97 -9.36 -9.87
CA ALA A 71 -1.78 -10.53 -9.56
C ALA A 71 -3.29 -10.26 -9.56
N ASN A 72 -3.71 -9.01 -9.39
CA ASN A 72 -5.12 -8.64 -9.19
C ASN A 72 -5.61 -7.56 -10.17
N GLU A 73 -4.89 -7.32 -11.27
CA GLU A 73 -5.15 -6.22 -12.20
C GLU A 73 -6.60 -6.17 -12.65
N ALA A 74 -7.17 -7.30 -13.06
CA ALA A 74 -8.57 -7.38 -13.50
C ALA A 74 -9.57 -6.96 -12.40
N HIS A 75 -9.30 -7.30 -11.14
CA HIS A 75 -10.16 -6.91 -10.02
C HIS A 75 -9.97 -5.45 -9.63
N LEU A 76 -8.74 -4.93 -9.71
CA LEU A 76 -8.44 -3.52 -9.46
C LEU A 76 -9.12 -2.64 -10.52
N THR A 77 -9.00 -3.00 -11.80
CA THR A 77 -9.71 -2.31 -12.89
C THR A 77 -11.21 -2.34 -12.68
N ALA A 78 -11.79 -3.50 -12.39
CA ALA A 78 -13.22 -3.61 -12.12
C ALA A 78 -13.67 -2.81 -10.88
N ALA A 79 -12.80 -2.68 -9.86
CA ALA A 79 -13.08 -1.85 -8.69
C ALA A 79 -13.08 -0.35 -9.02
N MET A 80 -12.18 0.12 -9.89
CA MET A 80 -12.14 1.51 -10.35
C MET A 80 -13.38 1.90 -11.19
N GLU A 81 -14.03 0.92 -11.81
CA GLU A 81 -15.28 1.12 -12.57
C GLU A 81 -16.55 1.13 -11.68
N LEU A 82 -16.43 0.90 -10.37
CA LEU A 82 -17.57 0.92 -9.47
C LEU A 82 -18.04 2.36 -9.21
N GLU A 83 -19.30 2.61 -9.52
CA GLU A 83 -19.97 3.86 -9.20
C GLU A 83 -20.33 3.93 -7.69
N PRO A 84 -19.98 5.01 -6.98
CA PRO A 84 -20.39 5.23 -5.60
C PRO A 84 -21.90 5.12 -5.41
N GLY A 85 -22.35 4.33 -4.43
CA GLY A 85 -23.77 4.11 -4.16
C GLY A 85 -24.44 3.03 -5.03
N SER A 86 -23.71 2.42 -5.97
CA SER A 86 -24.17 1.22 -6.70
C SER A 86 -24.38 0.02 -5.77
N GLU A 87 -25.07 -1.02 -6.21
CA GLU A 87 -25.38 -2.20 -5.39
C GLU A 87 -24.12 -2.85 -4.77
N GLY A 88 -23.03 -2.93 -5.55
CA GLY A 88 -21.76 -3.51 -5.12
C GLY A 88 -20.85 -2.55 -4.33
N PHE A 89 -21.11 -1.24 -4.37
CA PHE A 89 -20.32 -0.19 -3.71
C PHE A 89 -21.21 0.81 -2.97
N ARG A 90 -22.19 0.26 -2.26
CA ARG A 90 -23.36 0.96 -1.71
C ARG A 90 -23.02 2.08 -0.74
N TYR A 91 -21.98 1.89 0.07
CA TYR A 91 -21.56 2.86 1.08
C TYR A 91 -20.40 3.74 0.62
N GLY A 92 -19.82 3.42 -0.55
CA GLY A 92 -18.82 4.21 -1.21
C GLY A 92 -19.30 5.65 -1.44
N ARG A 93 -18.50 6.61 -1.00
CA ARG A 93 -18.79 8.04 -1.15
C ARG A 93 -18.01 8.70 -2.28
N ASN A 94 -16.85 8.13 -2.58
CA ASN A 94 -15.92 8.62 -3.59
C ASN A 94 -15.51 7.45 -4.48
N GLU A 95 -15.10 7.75 -5.70
CA GLU A 95 -14.54 6.78 -6.63
C GLU A 95 -13.29 6.09 -6.04
N LEU A 96 -13.07 4.85 -6.45
CA LEU A 96 -11.86 4.11 -6.14
C LEU A 96 -10.81 4.44 -7.21
N ASN A 97 -9.82 5.26 -6.85
CA ASN A 97 -8.64 5.50 -7.67
C ASN A 97 -7.43 4.70 -7.15
N ASP A 98 -6.31 4.76 -7.87
CA ASP A 98 -5.09 4.04 -7.51
C ASP A 98 -4.64 4.31 -6.06
N GLU A 99 -4.60 5.57 -5.64
CA GLU A 99 -4.20 5.94 -4.28
C GLU A 99 -5.12 5.33 -3.22
N ARG A 100 -6.44 5.41 -3.42
CA ARG A 100 -7.42 4.82 -2.50
C ARG A 100 -7.31 3.29 -2.48
N LEU A 101 -7.10 2.64 -3.62
CA LEU A 101 -6.90 1.19 -3.67
C LEU A 101 -5.60 0.78 -2.97
N GLY A 102 -4.54 1.59 -3.06
CA GLY A 102 -3.30 1.41 -2.32
C GLY A 102 -3.48 1.51 -0.81
N ASN A 103 -4.25 2.51 -0.35
CA ASN A 103 -4.66 2.66 1.04
C ASN A 103 -5.37 1.39 1.54
N LEU A 104 -6.39 0.95 0.80
CA LEU A 104 -7.20 -0.23 1.14
C LEU A 104 -6.37 -1.52 1.16
N PHE A 105 -5.40 -1.67 0.26
CA PHE A 105 -4.47 -2.79 0.27
C PHE A 105 -3.69 -2.86 1.59
N TRP A 106 -3.11 -1.74 2.04
CA TRP A 106 -2.44 -1.67 3.33
C TRP A 106 -3.38 -2.04 4.48
N PHE A 107 -4.54 -1.39 4.60
CA PHE A 107 -5.46 -1.67 5.71
C PHE A 107 -5.92 -3.13 5.75
N ALA A 108 -6.23 -3.69 4.58
CA ALA A 108 -6.69 -5.06 4.44
C ALA A 108 -5.60 -6.09 4.79
N ARG A 109 -4.34 -5.86 4.39
CA ARG A 109 -3.24 -6.77 4.71
C ARG A 109 -2.85 -6.74 6.19
N GLN A 110 -3.02 -5.60 6.85
CA GLN A 110 -2.72 -5.44 8.29
C GLN A 110 -3.85 -5.90 9.20
N GLY A 111 -4.99 -6.32 8.65
CA GLY A 111 -6.16 -6.67 9.47
C GLY A 111 -6.69 -5.50 10.30
N HIS A 112 -6.50 -4.26 9.86
CA HIS A 112 -6.86 -3.04 10.62
C HIS A 112 -8.38 -2.89 10.87
N GLY A 113 -9.20 -3.76 10.27
CA GLY A 113 -10.67 -3.72 10.38
C GLY A 113 -11.33 -2.80 9.36
N VAL A 114 -10.55 -2.01 8.63
CA VAL A 114 -10.95 -1.27 7.42
C VAL A 114 -10.31 -1.95 6.21
N GLY A 115 -11.00 -2.02 5.07
CA GLY A 115 -10.49 -2.70 3.88
C GLY A 115 -11.41 -2.56 2.69
N PHE A 116 -11.18 -3.37 1.64
CA PHE A 116 -11.92 -3.26 0.38
C PHE A 116 -13.42 -3.46 0.53
N THR A 117 -13.86 -4.21 1.54
CA THR A 117 -15.28 -4.54 1.74
C THR A 117 -16.02 -3.62 2.71
N ASP A 118 -15.38 -2.56 3.21
CA ASP A 118 -16.03 -1.65 4.18
C ASP A 118 -17.14 -0.83 3.52
N ASP A 119 -16.93 -0.46 2.26
CA ASP A 119 -17.82 0.41 1.49
C ASP A 119 -18.78 -0.35 0.55
N GLY A 120 -18.68 -1.69 0.50
CA GLY A 120 -19.51 -2.54 -0.36
C GLY A 120 -18.98 -3.97 -0.53
N HIS A 121 -19.77 -4.81 -1.19
CA HIS A 121 -19.50 -6.26 -1.36
C HIS A 121 -19.49 -6.69 -2.83
N ALA A 122 -19.09 -5.80 -3.76
CA ALA A 122 -18.84 -6.21 -5.13
C ALA A 122 -17.83 -7.37 -5.17
N ALA A 123 -18.02 -8.31 -6.10
CA ALA A 123 -17.18 -9.51 -6.18
C ALA A 123 -15.68 -9.19 -6.35
N CYS A 124 -15.34 -8.10 -7.05
CA CYS A 124 -13.96 -7.63 -7.16
C CYS A 124 -13.38 -7.16 -5.81
N LEU A 125 -14.17 -6.46 -4.99
CA LEU A 125 -13.76 -5.99 -3.66
C LEU A 125 -13.53 -7.16 -2.70
N GLU A 126 -14.39 -8.18 -2.73
CA GLU A 126 -14.18 -9.39 -1.91
C GLU A 126 -12.93 -10.17 -2.35
N ALA A 127 -12.70 -10.28 -3.66
CA ALA A 127 -11.48 -10.91 -4.19
C ALA A 127 -10.22 -10.16 -3.73
N LEU A 128 -10.22 -8.82 -3.83
CA LEU A 128 -9.12 -7.97 -3.36
C LEU A 128 -8.91 -8.08 -1.85
N GLN A 129 -9.99 -8.11 -1.06
CA GLN A 129 -9.91 -8.29 0.39
C GLN A 129 -9.26 -9.61 0.78
N ASN A 130 -9.60 -10.69 0.09
CA ASN A 130 -9.02 -12.00 0.33
C ASN A 130 -7.57 -12.07 -0.13
N ALA A 131 -7.25 -11.51 -1.30
CA ALA A 131 -5.89 -11.44 -1.81
C ALA A 131 -4.97 -10.62 -0.89
N ALA A 132 -5.44 -9.48 -0.37
CA ALA A 132 -4.67 -8.63 0.52
C ALA A 132 -4.35 -9.34 1.84
N ARG A 133 -5.32 -10.06 2.43
CA ARG A 133 -5.10 -10.89 3.63
C ARG A 133 -4.10 -12.02 3.38
N ALA A 134 -4.18 -12.65 2.21
CA ALA A 134 -3.24 -13.71 1.83
C ALA A 134 -1.81 -13.20 1.60
N PHE A 135 -1.65 -11.92 1.27
CA PHE A 135 -0.35 -11.27 1.13
C PHE A 135 0.40 -11.14 2.47
N GLY A 136 -0.35 -11.11 3.58
CA GLY A 136 0.19 -11.09 4.94
C GLY A 136 0.60 -9.69 5.42
N GLU A 137 0.82 -9.59 6.73
CA GLU A 137 1.24 -8.35 7.39
C GLU A 137 2.63 -7.92 6.90
N ALA A 138 2.87 -6.60 6.93
CA ALA A 138 4.18 -6.00 6.74
C ALA A 138 4.49 -5.05 7.89
N TYR A 139 5.74 -4.99 8.29
CA TYR A 139 6.16 -4.21 9.44
C TYR A 139 7.08 -3.07 9.03
N CYS A 140 6.96 -1.98 9.79
CA CYS A 140 7.82 -0.83 9.65
C CYS A 140 8.62 -0.64 10.92
N GLU A 141 9.90 -0.39 10.77
CA GLU A 141 10.81 -0.18 11.88
C GLU A 141 11.58 1.12 11.66
N THR A 142 11.85 1.82 12.74
CA THR A 142 12.70 3.01 12.73
C THR A 142 14.01 2.72 13.44
N TRP A 143 15.11 3.06 12.77
CA TRP A 143 16.44 2.90 13.34
C TRP A 143 17.36 4.02 12.88
N ARG A 144 17.98 4.72 13.84
CA ARG A 144 18.87 5.86 13.59
C ARG A 144 18.26 6.93 12.66
N GLY A 145 16.97 7.21 12.85
CA GLY A 145 16.25 8.22 12.06
C GLY A 145 15.92 7.80 10.63
N TRP A 146 16.02 6.52 10.29
CA TRP A 146 15.63 5.94 9.00
C TRP A 146 14.52 4.91 9.17
N ILE A 147 13.67 4.82 8.17
CA ILE A 147 12.51 3.92 8.12
C ILE A 147 12.83 2.72 7.21
N TYR A 148 12.56 1.54 7.76
CA TYR A 148 12.71 0.24 7.10
C TYR A 148 11.31 -0.38 6.95
N HIS A 149 11.08 -1.10 5.84
CA HIS A 149 9.87 -1.85 5.56
C HIS A 149 10.26 -3.32 5.36
N ARG A 150 9.53 -4.27 5.95
CA ARG A 150 9.79 -5.71 5.88
C ARG A 150 8.52 -6.53 5.79
#